data_AF-A0A853PRM0-F1
#
_entry.id   AF-A0A853PRM0-F1
#
_cell.length_a   1.000
_cell.length_b   1.000
_cell.length_c   1.000
_cell.angle_alpha   90.00
_cell.angle_beta   90.00
_cell.angle_gamma   90.00
#
_symmetry.space_group_name_H-M   'P 1'
#
loop_
_entity.id
_entity.type
_entity.pdbx_description
1 polymer ?
#
loop_
_entity_poly.entity_id
_entity_poly.type
_entity_poly.pdbx_seq_one_letter_code
_entity_poly.pdbx_strand_id
1 'polypeptide(L)'
;MNSKKVLFIIFICALTVTGCDTQEQTTIDSGLTLIRATQTLDSLYANYSVSGTCLLRENYPSNVGNYTATYLASEEQKEIPNQYSYLWPYSGTFSAVNALWAATGDESYKTLLDNKVLRGLEKYLDISRSPAGYASYINTASQSDRFYDDNIWLGIDFTDAYLNTKEEKYLKKAQLIWKFIESGADDKLGGGIYWCEQKKVSKNTCSNAPASVFALKMFKAIRDSSYLIKGQELYEWTKKRLQDSTDYLYFDNISLDGKIDKSKYAYNSGQMMQAATLLYQLTGCSHFLKDAQNIAKACYNYFFINFIPEEGEPFKLLKKGDVWFTAVMLRGFIELYQTDHNKTYINSFNQNMDYAWEHVRDEKGLFDIDFSGRTHDDRKWLLTQAAMVEMYARLAVTK
;
A
#
# COMPACT_ATOMS: atom_id res chain seq x y z
N MET A 1 15.62 -18.92 -90.07
CA MET A 1 16.50 -18.43 -89.00
C MET A 1 16.50 -16.91 -89.04
N ASN A 2 15.71 -16.26 -88.19
CA ASN A 2 15.96 -14.88 -87.82
C ASN A 2 15.26 -14.53 -86.50
N SER A 3 15.93 -13.64 -85.79
CA SER A 3 15.93 -13.46 -84.35
C SER A 3 14.95 -12.39 -83.88
N LYS A 4 14.35 -12.66 -82.72
CA LYS A 4 13.95 -11.77 -81.60
C LYS A 4 13.40 -10.37 -81.92
N LYS A 5 12.18 -10.12 -81.43
CA LYS A 5 11.85 -8.87 -80.72
C LYS A 5 11.16 -9.21 -79.40
N VAL A 6 11.86 -8.90 -78.31
CA VAL A 6 11.36 -8.94 -76.93
C VAL A 6 10.71 -7.59 -76.67
N LEU A 7 9.44 -7.58 -76.30
CA LEU A 7 8.71 -6.38 -75.89
C LEU A 7 8.68 -6.34 -74.36
N PHE A 8 9.35 -5.36 -73.76
CA PHE A 8 9.35 -5.10 -72.33
C PHE A 8 8.06 -4.34 -71.98
N ILE A 9 7.18 -4.93 -71.17
CA ILE A 9 6.02 -4.26 -70.57
C ILE A 9 6.43 -3.87 -69.15
N ILE A 10 6.52 -2.56 -68.90
CA ILE A 10 6.74 -1.99 -67.56
C ILE A 10 5.39 -1.91 -66.86
N PHE A 11 5.19 -2.75 -65.83
CA PHE A 11 4.05 -2.66 -64.92
C PHE A 11 4.37 -1.64 -63.84
N ILE A 12 3.69 -0.48 -63.87
CA ILE A 12 3.73 0.50 -62.77
C ILE A 12 2.71 0.03 -61.73
N CYS A 13 3.19 -0.59 -60.64
CA CYS A 13 2.36 -0.84 -59.46
C CYS A 13 2.33 0.43 -58.60
N ALA A 14 1.17 1.08 -58.55
CA ALA A 14 0.89 2.11 -57.56
C ALA A 14 0.73 1.45 -56.19
N LEU A 15 1.73 1.61 -55.33
CA LEU A 15 1.65 1.25 -53.91
C LEU A 15 0.85 2.34 -53.19
N THR A 16 -0.44 2.09 -52.96
CA THR A 16 -1.24 2.84 -51.99
C THR A 16 -0.77 2.45 -50.59
N VAL A 17 0.02 3.32 -49.95
CA VAL A 17 0.33 3.23 -48.53
C VAL A 17 -0.97 3.52 -47.77
N THR A 18 -1.67 2.47 -47.37
CA THR A 18 -2.70 2.56 -46.35
C THR A 18 -1.98 2.69 -45.02
N GLY A 19 -2.07 3.88 -44.41
CA GLY A 19 -1.56 4.15 -43.08
C GLY A 19 -2.17 3.14 -42.11
N CYS A 20 -1.33 2.32 -41.52
CA CYS A 20 -1.70 1.53 -40.36
C CYS A 20 -1.73 2.51 -39.19
N ASP A 21 -2.93 2.93 -38.77
CA ASP A 21 -3.14 3.57 -37.47
C ASP A 21 -2.74 2.55 -36.41
N THR A 22 -1.47 2.60 -36.03
CA THR A 22 -0.98 1.95 -34.85
C THR A 22 -1.46 2.83 -33.71
N GLN A 23 -2.48 2.39 -32.99
CA GLN A 23 -2.78 2.96 -31.68
C GLN A 23 -1.46 3.02 -30.92
N GLU A 24 -0.97 4.22 -30.62
CA GLU A 24 0.11 4.42 -29.68
C GLU A 24 -0.34 3.80 -28.36
N GLN A 25 0.15 2.58 -28.13
CA GLN A 25 0.10 1.96 -26.83
C GLN A 25 0.93 2.87 -25.94
N THR A 26 0.27 3.70 -25.12
CA THR A 26 0.89 4.66 -24.21
C THR A 26 1.96 3.94 -23.42
N THR A 27 3.21 4.09 -23.84
CA THR A 27 4.35 3.56 -23.12
C THR A 27 4.42 4.34 -21.83
N ILE A 28 4.21 3.66 -20.69
CA ILE A 28 4.39 4.24 -19.37
C ILE A 28 5.80 4.84 -19.32
N ASP A 29 5.89 6.16 -19.28
CA ASP A 29 7.17 6.82 -19.07
C ASP A 29 7.53 6.71 -17.58
N SER A 30 8.37 5.71 -17.28
CA SER A 30 8.88 5.49 -15.93
C SER A 30 9.58 6.72 -15.35
N GLY A 31 10.16 7.57 -16.20
CA GLY A 31 10.77 8.83 -15.78
C GLY A 31 9.72 9.82 -15.27
N LEU A 32 8.65 10.02 -16.03
CA LEU A 32 7.54 10.89 -15.64
C LEU A 32 6.86 10.41 -14.35
N THR A 33 6.58 9.11 -14.23
CA THR A 33 5.93 8.54 -13.04
C THR A 33 6.77 8.77 -11.77
N LEU A 34 8.09 8.65 -11.88
CA LEU A 34 9.00 8.91 -10.76
C LEU A 34 9.09 10.40 -10.40
N ILE A 35 9.07 11.28 -11.40
CA ILE A 35 8.99 12.74 -11.18
C ILE A 35 7.73 13.08 -10.39
N ARG A 36 6.59 12.48 -10.74
CA ARG A 36 5.30 12.65 -10.04
C ARG A 36 5.39 12.20 -8.57
N ALA A 37 6.02 11.06 -8.30
CA ALA A 37 6.26 10.59 -6.93
C ALA A 37 7.09 11.60 -6.12
N THR A 38 8.18 12.11 -6.71
CA THR A 38 9.09 13.08 -6.09
C THR A 38 8.37 14.39 -5.77
N GLN A 39 7.66 14.96 -6.75
CA GLN A 39 6.89 16.21 -6.58
C GLN A 39 5.79 16.08 -5.53
N THR A 40 5.16 14.91 -5.43
CA THR A 40 4.16 14.63 -4.39
C THR A 40 4.81 14.58 -3.00
N LEU A 41 5.99 13.98 -2.87
CA LEU A 41 6.74 13.96 -1.60
C LEU A 41 7.17 15.37 -1.18
N ASP A 42 7.64 16.19 -2.12
CA ASP A 42 8.01 17.59 -1.87
C ASP A 42 6.81 18.39 -1.37
N SER A 43 5.65 18.22 -2.02
CA SER A 43 4.39 18.86 -1.63
C SER A 43 3.95 18.42 -0.23
N LEU A 44 4.10 17.14 0.11
CA LEU A 44 3.85 16.62 1.45
C LEU A 44 4.76 17.30 2.48
N TYR A 45 6.08 17.36 2.27
CA TYR A 45 6.95 17.98 3.27
C TYR A 45 6.79 19.50 3.36
N ALA A 46 6.47 20.18 2.26
CA ALA A 46 6.22 21.61 2.24
C ALA A 46 4.99 21.99 3.09
N ASN A 47 3.93 21.18 3.04
CA ASN A 47 2.65 21.51 3.66
C ASN A 47 2.46 20.89 5.07
N TYR A 48 3.12 19.77 5.37
CA TYR A 48 2.88 19.02 6.62
C TYR A 48 4.02 19.11 7.64
N SER A 49 5.23 19.56 7.27
CA SER A 49 6.37 19.62 8.22
C SER A 49 6.11 20.56 9.39
N VAL A 50 6.46 20.13 10.61
CA VAL A 50 6.45 21.00 11.80
C VAL A 50 7.86 21.51 12.09
N SER A 51 8.04 22.84 11.97
CA SER A 51 9.34 23.52 12.16
C SER A 51 10.04 23.12 13.47
N GLY A 52 11.35 22.89 13.40
CA GLY A 52 12.18 22.48 14.54
C GLY A 52 12.02 21.02 14.96
N THR A 53 11.21 20.21 14.26
CA THR A 53 10.98 18.80 14.58
C THR A 53 11.10 17.90 13.36
N CYS A 54 11.16 16.58 13.57
CA CYS A 54 11.02 15.57 12.52
C CYS A 54 9.57 15.08 12.36
N LEU A 55 8.59 15.76 12.99
CA LEU A 55 7.19 15.34 13.00
C LEU A 55 6.36 16.11 11.97
N LEU A 56 5.20 15.56 11.64
CA LEU A 56 4.29 16.06 10.61
C LEU A 56 2.93 16.38 11.22
N ARG A 57 2.16 17.27 10.57
CA ARG A 57 0.77 17.55 10.90
C ARG A 57 -0.13 16.41 10.40
N GLU A 58 -1.27 16.23 11.04
CA GLU A 58 -2.28 15.25 10.62
C GLU A 58 -2.93 15.62 9.27
N ASN A 59 -3.29 16.90 9.11
CA ASN A 59 -4.01 17.42 7.95
C ASN A 59 -3.42 18.74 7.46
N TYR A 60 -3.72 19.07 6.20
CA TYR A 60 -3.51 20.38 5.61
C TYR A 60 -4.82 20.94 5.00
N PRO A 61 -5.19 22.20 5.28
CA PRO A 61 -4.62 23.06 6.32
C PRO A 61 -4.81 22.44 7.71
N SER A 62 -3.85 22.69 8.60
CA SER A 62 -3.90 22.15 9.96
C SER A 62 -4.99 22.84 10.78
N ASN A 63 -5.77 22.07 11.55
CA ASN A 63 -6.75 22.59 12.50
C ASN A 63 -6.63 21.86 13.83
N VAL A 64 -5.52 22.10 14.54
CA VAL A 64 -5.17 21.44 15.82
C VAL A 64 -6.30 21.56 16.85
N GLY A 65 -7.11 22.62 16.83
CA GLY A 65 -8.19 22.86 17.80
C GLY A 65 -9.53 22.18 17.51
N ASN A 66 -9.84 21.83 16.27
CA ASN A 66 -11.17 21.30 15.87
C ASN A 66 -11.08 19.98 15.07
N TYR A 67 -10.04 19.17 15.28
CA TYR A 67 -9.90 17.86 14.64
C TYR A 67 -10.07 16.73 15.66
N THR A 68 -10.99 15.82 15.35
CA THR A 68 -11.27 14.60 16.12
C THR A 68 -10.91 13.40 15.26
N ALA A 69 -9.99 12.56 15.74
CA ALA A 69 -9.61 11.33 15.03
C ALA A 69 -10.72 10.27 15.14
N THR A 70 -11.23 9.76 14.02
CA THR A 70 -12.34 8.80 13.99
C THR A 70 -11.89 7.33 14.02
N TYR A 71 -10.58 7.09 13.86
CA TYR A 71 -9.98 5.76 13.68
C TYR A 71 -9.34 5.19 14.97
N LEU A 72 -9.47 5.87 16.12
CA LEU A 72 -8.94 5.40 17.40
C LEU A 72 -9.92 4.50 18.14
N ALA A 73 -9.38 3.57 18.94
CA ALA A 73 -10.17 2.65 19.76
C ALA A 73 -10.72 3.30 21.04
N SER A 74 -10.02 4.26 21.65
CA SER A 74 -10.48 5.00 22.85
C SER A 74 -11.16 6.31 22.48
N GLU A 75 -12.28 6.62 23.14
CA GLU A 75 -13.01 7.88 22.95
C GLU A 75 -12.29 9.06 23.61
N GLU A 76 -11.64 8.83 24.76
CA GLU A 76 -10.88 9.85 25.50
C GLU A 76 -9.72 10.44 24.69
N GLN A 77 -9.09 9.65 23.80
CA GLN A 77 -8.01 10.13 22.94
C GLN A 77 -8.52 10.95 21.74
N LYS A 78 -9.80 10.84 21.38
CA LYS A 78 -10.37 11.54 20.21
C LYS A 78 -10.50 13.04 20.41
N GLU A 79 -10.69 13.48 21.65
CA GLU A 79 -10.95 14.87 22.02
C GLU A 79 -9.68 15.68 22.37
N ILE A 80 -8.48 15.08 22.23
CA ILE A 80 -7.22 15.73 22.57
C ILE A 80 -6.66 16.47 21.33
N PRO A 81 -6.52 17.82 21.39
CA PRO A 81 -5.86 18.60 20.34
C PRO A 81 -4.42 18.14 20.13
N ASN A 82 -4.14 17.56 18.98
CA ASN A 82 -2.84 16.97 18.69
C ASN A 82 -2.04 17.85 17.73
N GLN A 83 -0.87 18.28 18.20
CA GLN A 83 0.03 19.13 17.41
C GLN A 83 0.61 18.37 16.20
N TYR A 84 0.84 17.08 16.36
CA TYR A 84 1.41 16.20 15.35
C TYR A 84 0.39 15.16 14.90
N SER A 85 0.68 14.49 13.79
CA SER A 85 -0.11 13.37 13.30
C SER A 85 -0.08 12.19 14.28
N TYR A 86 -1.04 11.29 14.15
CA TYR A 86 -0.93 9.95 14.76
C TYR A 86 0.10 9.09 14.04
N LEU A 87 0.43 7.93 14.62
CA LEU A 87 1.40 7.00 14.07
C LEU A 87 0.99 6.49 12.70
N TRP A 88 -0.26 6.09 12.51
CA TRP A 88 -0.75 5.56 11.24
C TRP A 88 -0.46 6.51 10.05
N PRO A 89 -0.92 7.77 10.04
CA PRO A 89 -0.57 8.74 8.99
C PRO A 89 0.93 9.01 8.88
N TYR A 90 1.66 9.07 10.00
CA TYR A 90 3.11 9.24 9.96
C TYR A 90 3.81 8.05 9.29
N SER A 91 3.36 6.83 9.55
CA SER A 91 3.93 5.58 9.03
C SER A 91 3.86 5.50 7.51
N GLY A 92 2.83 6.09 6.89
CA GLY A 92 2.75 6.19 5.44
C GLY A 92 3.95 6.90 4.82
N THR A 93 4.55 7.87 5.53
CA THR A 93 5.75 8.57 5.03
C THR A 93 6.99 7.67 5.02
N PHE A 94 7.06 6.67 5.91
CA PHE A 94 8.08 5.63 5.83
C PHE A 94 7.86 4.77 4.59
N SER A 95 6.65 4.25 4.36
CA SER A 95 6.34 3.49 3.15
C SER A 95 6.68 4.28 1.87
N ALA A 96 6.31 5.56 1.82
CA ALA A 96 6.53 6.46 0.68
C ALA A 96 8.02 6.68 0.37
N VAL A 97 8.82 7.10 1.36
CA VAL A 97 10.25 7.39 1.17
C VAL A 97 11.01 6.09 0.89
N ASN A 98 10.64 4.99 1.55
CA ASN A 98 11.25 3.68 1.29
C ASN A 98 10.96 3.19 -0.14
N ALA A 99 9.74 3.39 -0.65
CA ALA A 99 9.38 3.05 -2.03
C ALA A 99 10.14 3.90 -3.06
N LEU A 100 10.29 5.22 -2.82
CA LEU A 100 11.09 6.11 -3.68
C LEU A 100 12.55 5.70 -3.71
N TRP A 101 13.12 5.38 -2.55
CA TRP A 101 14.48 4.89 -2.50
C TRP A 101 14.64 3.57 -3.26
N ALA A 102 13.75 2.59 -3.02
CA ALA A 102 13.79 1.31 -3.73
C ALA A 102 13.64 1.48 -5.25
N ALA A 103 12.85 2.45 -5.70
CA ALA A 103 12.63 2.73 -7.11
C ALA A 103 13.83 3.41 -7.79
N THR A 104 14.66 4.16 -7.05
CA THR A 104 15.69 5.05 -7.63
C THR A 104 17.11 4.65 -7.30
N GLY A 105 17.35 4.04 -6.14
CA GLY A 105 18.68 3.91 -5.56
C GLY A 105 19.31 5.24 -5.13
N ASP A 106 18.56 6.35 -5.11
CA ASP A 106 19.10 7.66 -4.74
C ASP A 106 19.32 7.76 -3.22
N GLU A 107 20.58 7.96 -2.83
CA GLU A 107 21.04 8.12 -1.45
C GLU A 107 20.43 9.33 -0.74
N SER A 108 19.88 10.30 -1.46
CA SER A 108 19.13 11.42 -0.88
C SER A 108 17.90 10.94 -0.12
N TYR A 109 17.17 9.95 -0.64
CA TYR A 109 16.00 9.36 0.03
C TYR A 109 16.40 8.49 1.21
N LYS A 110 17.52 7.78 1.14
CA LYS A 110 18.09 7.08 2.30
C LYS A 110 18.44 8.07 3.41
N THR A 111 19.09 9.18 3.05
CA THR A 111 19.46 10.25 3.99
C THR A 111 18.21 10.85 4.63
N LEU A 112 17.16 11.10 3.85
CA LEU A 112 15.86 11.57 4.33
C LEU A 112 15.20 10.57 5.28
N LEU A 113 15.24 9.28 4.92
CA LEU A 113 14.73 8.19 5.75
C LEU A 113 15.43 8.15 7.11
N ASP A 114 16.76 8.07 7.11
CA ASP A 114 17.58 7.95 8.31
C ASP A 114 17.52 9.20 9.20
N ASN A 115 17.63 10.40 8.61
CA ASN A 115 17.82 11.64 9.36
C ASN A 115 16.52 12.39 9.66
N LYS A 116 15.40 12.05 9.02
CA LYS A 116 14.10 12.69 9.28
C LYS A 116 13.04 11.66 9.66
N VAL A 117 12.68 10.76 8.75
CA VAL A 117 11.53 9.85 8.93
C VAL A 117 11.72 8.97 10.16
N LEU A 118 12.85 8.26 10.26
CA LEU A 118 13.09 7.33 11.37
C LEU A 118 13.31 8.07 12.69
N ARG A 119 13.95 9.24 12.68
CA ARG A 119 14.09 10.07 13.89
C ARG A 119 12.76 10.56 14.44
N GLY A 120 11.81 10.91 13.56
CA GLY A 120 10.44 11.23 14.00
C GLY A 120 9.67 9.97 14.43
N LEU A 121 9.89 8.83 13.76
CA LEU A 121 9.26 7.56 14.14
C LEU A 121 9.65 7.11 15.55
N GLU A 122 10.91 7.31 15.95
CA GLU A 122 11.38 7.02 17.32
C GLU A 122 10.65 7.84 18.41
N LYS A 123 9.96 8.92 18.04
CA LYS A 123 9.10 9.65 18.97
C LYS A 123 7.82 8.90 19.31
N TYR A 124 7.42 7.90 18.55
CA TYR A 124 6.26 7.05 18.84
C TYR A 124 6.64 5.74 19.54
N LEU A 125 7.94 5.43 19.64
CA LEU A 125 8.39 4.21 20.29
C LEU A 125 8.11 4.27 21.79
N ASP A 126 7.37 3.29 22.29
CA ASP A 126 7.10 3.07 23.70
C ASP A 126 7.87 1.85 24.22
N ILE A 127 8.85 2.14 25.07
CA ILE A 127 9.66 1.15 25.79
C ILE A 127 9.27 1.02 27.27
N SER A 128 8.26 1.78 27.73
CA SER A 128 7.75 1.72 29.11
C SER A 128 6.86 0.51 29.34
N ARG A 129 6.16 0.04 28.30
CA ARG A 129 5.37 -1.20 28.30
C ARG A 129 6.16 -2.33 27.61
N SER A 130 5.94 -3.56 28.05
CA SER A 130 6.59 -4.76 27.51
C SER A 130 5.57 -5.70 26.84
N PRO A 131 5.84 -6.19 25.61
CA PRO A 131 7.00 -5.87 24.76
C PRO A 131 7.02 -4.41 24.31
N ALA A 132 8.21 -3.91 23.94
CA ALA A 132 8.35 -2.58 23.34
C ALA A 132 7.66 -2.55 21.97
N GLY A 133 7.02 -1.42 21.66
CA GLY A 133 6.26 -1.25 20.41
C GLY A 133 5.95 0.23 20.18
N TYR A 134 5.55 0.58 18.97
CA TYR A 134 5.17 1.95 18.63
C TYR A 134 3.72 2.20 19.07
N ALA A 135 3.49 3.32 19.75
CA ALA A 135 2.17 3.76 20.21
C ALA A 135 1.51 4.70 19.19
N SER A 136 0.19 4.86 19.26
CA SER A 136 -0.57 5.69 18.31
C SER A 136 -0.16 7.17 18.34
N TYR A 137 0.41 7.65 19.45
CA TYR A 137 0.92 9.00 19.58
C TYR A 137 2.30 9.08 20.23
N ILE A 138 2.90 10.27 20.19
CA ILE A 138 4.28 10.48 20.62
C ILE A 138 4.48 10.25 22.13
N ASN A 139 5.65 9.72 22.49
CA ASN A 139 6.02 9.30 23.84
C ASN A 139 6.24 10.44 24.84
N THR A 140 6.26 11.70 24.39
CA THR A 140 6.27 12.87 25.27
C THR A 140 4.86 13.36 25.63
N ALA A 141 3.82 12.81 25.01
CA ALA A 141 2.43 13.08 25.36
C ALA A 141 1.90 12.04 26.38
N SER A 142 0.65 12.20 26.80
CA SER A 142 -0.05 11.19 27.60
C SER A 142 -0.05 9.82 26.91
N GLN A 143 -0.03 8.75 27.71
CA GLN A 143 0.17 7.40 27.20
C GLN A 143 -0.88 7.00 26.15
N SER A 144 -0.35 6.59 24.99
CA SER A 144 -1.01 6.05 23.80
C SER A 144 -1.76 4.74 23.93
N ASP A 145 -2.82 4.50 23.15
CA ASP A 145 -3.15 3.13 22.75
C ASP A 145 -2.03 2.60 21.82
N ARG A 146 -1.79 1.28 21.84
CA ARG A 146 -0.88 0.59 20.91
C ARG A 146 -1.68 -0.36 20.05
N PHE A 147 -1.45 -0.27 18.76
CA PHE A 147 -2.16 -1.06 17.75
C PHE A 147 -1.20 -2.05 17.11
N TYR A 148 -1.62 -3.30 17.00
CA TYR A 148 -0.80 -4.36 16.42
C TYR A 148 -0.61 -4.13 14.93
N ASP A 149 -1.64 -3.70 14.20
CA ASP A 149 -1.58 -3.36 12.78
C ASP A 149 -0.68 -2.15 12.48
N ASP A 150 -0.76 -1.05 13.25
CA ASP A 150 0.17 0.08 13.13
C ASP A 150 1.64 -0.39 13.16
N ASN A 151 1.94 -1.32 14.08
CA ASN A 151 3.26 -1.90 14.21
C ASN A 151 3.61 -2.84 13.05
N ILE A 152 2.66 -3.63 12.55
CA ILE A 152 2.86 -4.53 11.40
C ILE A 152 3.28 -3.74 10.15
N TRP A 153 2.66 -2.59 9.87
CA TRP A 153 3.02 -1.77 8.70
C TRP A 153 4.47 -1.30 8.75
N LEU A 154 4.91 -0.84 9.91
CA LEU A 154 6.31 -0.49 10.16
C LEU A 154 7.22 -1.71 10.04
N GLY A 155 6.80 -2.87 10.55
CA GLY A 155 7.55 -4.12 10.45
C GLY A 155 7.81 -4.54 9.01
N ILE A 156 6.80 -4.43 8.14
CA ILE A 156 6.93 -4.65 6.70
C ILE A 156 7.94 -3.67 6.10
N ASP A 157 7.80 -2.37 6.36
CA ASP A 157 8.68 -1.36 5.78
C ASP A 157 10.14 -1.48 6.27
N PHE A 158 10.36 -1.80 7.55
CA PHE A 158 11.69 -2.10 8.09
C PHE A 158 12.28 -3.36 7.45
N THR A 159 11.46 -4.38 7.19
CA THR A 159 11.93 -5.60 6.50
C THR A 159 12.30 -5.31 5.06
N ASP A 160 11.50 -4.52 4.35
CA ASP A 160 11.78 -4.10 2.98
C ASP A 160 13.04 -3.22 2.91
N ALA A 161 13.20 -2.28 3.87
CA ALA A 161 14.43 -1.49 4.00
C ALA A 161 15.65 -2.39 4.26
N TYR A 162 15.56 -3.40 5.12
CA TYR A 162 16.63 -4.37 5.31
C TYR A 162 16.91 -5.17 4.04
N LEU A 163 15.88 -5.65 3.35
CA LEU A 163 16.05 -6.43 2.12
C LEU A 163 16.79 -5.62 1.05
N ASN A 164 16.54 -4.32 0.96
CA ASN A 164 17.18 -3.40 0.00
C ASN A 164 18.63 -3.04 0.35
N THR A 165 19.01 -3.08 1.64
CA THR A 165 20.24 -2.42 2.13
C THR A 165 21.21 -3.33 2.84
N LYS A 166 20.68 -4.39 3.45
CA LYS A 166 21.35 -5.26 4.42
C LYS A 166 21.85 -4.51 5.67
N GLU A 167 21.33 -3.32 5.98
CA GLU A 167 21.68 -2.62 7.21
C GLU A 167 20.95 -3.22 8.43
N GLU A 168 21.73 -3.81 9.34
CA GLU A 168 21.24 -4.52 10.54
C GLU A 168 20.32 -3.69 11.46
N LYS A 169 20.41 -2.36 11.43
CA LYS A 169 19.52 -1.49 12.23
C LYS A 169 18.04 -1.68 11.85
N TYR A 170 17.74 -1.91 10.57
CA TYR A 170 16.38 -2.13 10.09
C TYR A 170 15.87 -3.51 10.52
N LEU A 171 16.71 -4.56 10.38
CA LEU A 171 16.37 -5.91 10.81
C LEU A 171 16.07 -5.97 12.31
N LYS A 172 16.89 -5.32 13.14
CA LYS A 172 16.68 -5.24 14.60
C LYS A 172 15.33 -4.60 14.96
N LYS A 173 14.92 -3.57 14.22
CA LYS A 173 13.61 -2.93 14.41
C LYS A 173 12.47 -3.84 13.96
N ALA A 174 12.59 -4.52 12.82
CA ALA A 174 11.62 -5.52 12.39
C ALA A 174 11.47 -6.64 13.44
N GLN A 175 12.56 -7.19 13.98
CA GLN A 175 12.50 -8.22 15.03
C GLN A 175 11.87 -7.71 16.33
N LEU A 176 12.14 -6.46 16.74
CA LEU A 176 11.49 -5.84 17.90
C LEU A 176 9.97 -5.77 17.70
N ILE A 177 9.55 -5.28 16.55
CA ILE A 177 8.14 -5.17 16.17
C ILE A 177 7.49 -6.56 16.15
N TRP A 178 8.14 -7.56 15.54
CA TRP A 178 7.60 -8.92 15.48
C TRP A 178 7.30 -9.49 16.87
N LYS A 179 8.19 -9.29 17.85
CA LYS A 179 7.96 -9.70 19.25
C LYS A 179 6.72 -9.02 19.86
N PHE A 180 6.46 -7.76 19.52
CA PHE A 180 5.22 -7.09 19.93
C PHE A 180 4.00 -7.71 19.25
N ILE A 181 4.07 -8.02 17.95
CA ILE A 181 2.97 -8.66 17.21
C ILE A 181 2.62 -10.04 17.78
N GLU A 182 3.63 -10.85 18.11
CA GLU A 182 3.43 -12.17 18.72
C GLU A 182 2.66 -12.09 20.06
N SER A 183 2.85 -11.03 20.84
CA SER A 183 2.11 -10.81 22.10
C SER A 183 0.60 -10.51 21.90
N GLY A 184 0.20 -10.22 20.66
CA GLY A 184 -1.18 -10.00 20.27
C GLY A 184 -1.93 -11.26 19.83
N ALA A 185 -1.25 -12.40 19.76
CA ALA A 185 -1.87 -13.68 19.41
C ALA A 185 -2.28 -14.48 20.66
N ASP A 186 -3.39 -15.20 20.56
CA ASP A 186 -3.82 -16.23 21.52
C ASP A 186 -4.70 -17.27 20.80
N ASP A 187 -5.08 -18.34 21.51
CA ASP A 187 -5.86 -19.46 20.93
C ASP A 187 -7.36 -19.15 20.81
N LYS A 188 -7.85 -17.98 21.24
CA LYS A 188 -9.27 -17.64 21.10
C LYS A 188 -9.62 -17.54 19.63
N LEU A 189 -10.82 -18.02 19.26
CA LEU A 189 -11.25 -18.19 17.87
C LEU A 189 -10.33 -19.11 17.04
N GLY A 190 -9.50 -19.93 17.70
CA GLY A 190 -8.54 -20.83 17.07
C GLY A 190 -7.29 -20.13 16.54
N GLY A 191 -6.96 -18.94 17.04
CA GLY A 191 -5.77 -18.19 16.66
C GLY A 191 -6.03 -16.72 16.33
N GLY A 192 -5.13 -16.16 15.55
CA GLY A 192 -5.18 -14.78 15.05
C GLY A 192 -4.70 -13.74 16.07
N ILE A 193 -4.45 -12.53 15.56
CA ILE A 193 -3.90 -11.39 16.29
C ILE A 193 -5.00 -10.35 16.56
N TYR A 194 -5.06 -9.81 17.77
CA TYR A 194 -5.97 -8.71 18.10
C TYR A 194 -5.62 -7.43 17.34
N TRP A 195 -6.54 -6.46 17.30
CA TRP A 195 -6.26 -5.16 16.68
C TRP A 195 -5.55 -4.19 17.64
N CYS A 196 -6.14 -3.93 18.82
CA CYS A 196 -5.63 -3.01 19.82
C CYS A 196 -5.15 -3.77 21.06
N GLU A 197 -3.96 -3.45 21.57
CA GLU A 197 -3.40 -4.08 22.77
C GLU A 197 -4.28 -3.83 24.00
N GLN A 198 -4.77 -2.60 24.17
CA GLN A 198 -5.59 -2.20 25.31
C GLN A 198 -7.03 -2.73 25.22
N LYS A 199 -7.51 -3.05 24.00
CA LYS A 199 -8.90 -3.45 23.74
C LYS A 199 -8.98 -4.72 22.87
N LYS A 200 -8.73 -5.86 23.52
CA LYS A 200 -8.71 -7.20 22.89
C LYS A 200 -10.11 -7.80 22.71
N VAL A 201 -10.95 -7.17 21.88
CA VAL A 201 -12.38 -7.55 21.68
C VAL A 201 -12.66 -8.27 20.35
N SER A 202 -11.76 -8.17 19.38
CA SER A 202 -11.90 -8.77 18.05
C SER A 202 -10.56 -9.18 17.45
N LYS A 203 -10.59 -10.12 16.49
CA LYS A 203 -9.47 -10.46 15.62
C LYS A 203 -9.80 -9.94 14.22
N ASN A 204 -8.92 -9.13 13.64
CA ASN A 204 -9.22 -8.36 12.42
C ASN A 204 -8.36 -8.84 11.25
N THR A 205 -8.87 -8.73 10.02
CA THR A 205 -8.05 -9.00 8.82
C THR A 205 -6.85 -8.06 8.78
N CYS A 206 -7.02 -6.80 9.20
CA CYS A 206 -5.96 -5.78 9.22
C CYS A 206 -4.77 -6.09 10.14
N SER A 207 -4.93 -6.95 11.15
CA SER A 207 -3.85 -7.38 12.04
C SER A 207 -3.31 -8.78 11.71
N ASN A 208 -3.95 -9.51 10.79
CA ASN A 208 -3.61 -10.91 10.49
C ASN A 208 -3.08 -11.10 9.06
N ALA A 209 -3.75 -10.55 8.06
CA ALA A 209 -3.30 -10.61 6.67
C ALA A 209 -1.92 -9.95 6.48
N PRO A 210 -1.68 -8.70 6.93
CA PRO A 210 -0.34 -8.12 6.81
C PRO A 210 0.67 -8.73 7.79
N ALA A 211 0.24 -9.32 8.92
CA ALA A 211 1.16 -10.08 9.78
C ALA A 211 1.69 -11.33 9.07
N SER A 212 0.86 -12.00 8.26
CA SER A 212 1.32 -13.07 7.36
C SER A 212 2.36 -12.53 6.36
N VAL A 213 2.08 -11.41 5.68
CA VAL A 213 3.04 -10.77 4.76
C VAL A 213 4.35 -10.43 5.46
N PHE A 214 4.28 -9.85 6.65
CA PHE A 214 5.45 -9.49 7.45
C PHE A 214 6.30 -10.72 7.80
N ALA A 215 5.68 -11.79 8.30
CA ALA A 215 6.37 -13.04 8.60
C ALA A 215 7.06 -13.61 7.35
N LEU A 216 6.35 -13.69 6.22
CA LEU A 216 6.89 -14.26 4.99
C LEU A 216 8.06 -13.41 4.44
N LYS A 217 8.00 -12.09 4.56
CA LYS A 217 9.12 -11.18 4.25
C LYS A 217 10.30 -11.38 5.20
N MET A 218 10.06 -11.58 6.50
CA MET A 218 11.11 -11.92 7.46
C MET A 218 11.79 -13.26 7.11
N PHE A 219 11.02 -14.27 6.69
CA PHE A 219 11.60 -15.51 6.17
C PHE A 219 12.47 -15.27 4.92
N LYS A 220 12.01 -14.44 3.97
CA LYS A 220 12.83 -14.03 2.80
C LYS A 220 14.14 -13.35 3.24
N ALA A 221 14.09 -12.54 4.30
CA ALA A 221 15.21 -11.76 4.80
C ALA A 221 16.29 -12.61 5.49
N ILE A 222 15.90 -13.50 6.41
CA ILE A 222 16.85 -14.18 7.30
C ILE A 222 16.76 -15.71 7.33
N ARG A 223 15.84 -16.31 6.56
CA ARG A 223 15.69 -17.77 6.37
C ARG A 223 15.38 -18.59 7.62
N ASP A 224 14.91 -17.96 8.69
CA ASP A 224 14.40 -18.65 9.87
C ASP A 224 12.98 -19.20 9.60
N SER A 225 12.86 -20.53 9.57
CA SER A 225 11.61 -21.23 9.22
C SER A 225 10.44 -20.94 10.15
N SER A 226 10.67 -20.46 11.38
CA SER A 226 9.59 -20.07 12.30
C SER A 226 8.68 -19.00 11.68
N TYR A 227 9.25 -18.08 10.90
CA TYR A 227 8.50 -17.04 10.20
C TYR A 227 7.67 -17.58 9.04
N LEU A 228 8.17 -18.57 8.29
CA LEU A 228 7.39 -19.22 7.22
C LEU A 228 6.17 -19.94 7.81
N ILE A 229 6.39 -20.70 8.90
CA ILE A 229 5.33 -21.41 9.61
C ILE A 229 4.27 -20.42 10.11
N LYS A 230 4.70 -19.37 10.83
CA LYS A 230 3.76 -18.38 11.36
C LYS A 230 3.02 -17.63 10.25
N GLY A 231 3.72 -17.28 9.16
CA GLY A 231 3.12 -16.63 8.00
C GLY A 231 2.02 -17.46 7.36
N GLN A 232 2.23 -18.76 7.21
CA GLN A 232 1.22 -19.69 6.71
C GLN A 232 0.06 -19.89 7.69
N GLU A 233 0.32 -20.04 8.98
CA GLU A 233 -0.73 -20.17 10.01
C GLU A 233 -1.67 -18.97 10.03
N LEU A 234 -1.12 -17.75 9.97
CA LEU A 234 -1.91 -16.51 9.94
C LEU A 234 -2.73 -16.40 8.66
N TYR A 235 -2.15 -16.77 7.51
CA TYR A 235 -2.86 -16.81 6.23
C TYR A 235 -4.06 -17.77 6.29
N GLU A 236 -3.84 -19.02 6.69
CA GLU A 236 -4.87 -20.06 6.74
C GLU A 236 -5.98 -19.72 7.74
N TRP A 237 -5.61 -19.18 8.91
CA TRP A 237 -6.59 -18.72 9.89
C TRP A 237 -7.46 -17.60 9.32
N THR A 238 -6.85 -16.61 8.67
CA THR A 238 -7.57 -15.46 8.10
C THR A 238 -8.49 -15.89 6.97
N LYS A 239 -8.01 -16.74 6.05
CA LYS A 239 -8.82 -17.34 4.99
C LYS A 239 -10.02 -18.09 5.54
N LYS A 240 -9.80 -18.98 6.51
CA LYS A 240 -10.85 -19.80 7.11
C LYS A 240 -11.92 -18.98 7.83
N ARG A 241 -11.55 -17.87 8.50
CA ARG A 241 -12.45 -17.10 9.36
C ARG A 241 -13.12 -15.92 8.66
N LEU A 242 -12.41 -15.28 7.73
CA LEU A 242 -12.76 -13.94 7.26
C LEU A 242 -12.87 -13.83 5.74
N GLN A 243 -12.57 -14.87 4.96
CA GLN A 243 -12.88 -14.87 3.54
C GLN A 243 -14.38 -15.09 3.31
N ASP A 244 -14.99 -14.21 2.51
CA ASP A 244 -16.33 -14.43 1.98
C ASP A 244 -16.27 -15.50 0.87
N SER A 245 -16.92 -16.63 1.09
CA SER A 245 -16.95 -17.74 0.13
C SER A 245 -17.71 -17.42 -1.16
N THR A 246 -18.46 -16.32 -1.22
CA THR A 246 -19.26 -15.96 -2.40
C THR A 246 -18.48 -15.13 -3.42
N ASP A 247 -17.51 -14.34 -2.98
CA ASP A 247 -16.76 -13.44 -3.86
C ASP A 247 -15.25 -13.37 -3.59
N TYR A 248 -14.72 -14.16 -2.67
CA TYR A 248 -13.29 -14.23 -2.29
C TYR A 248 -12.72 -12.99 -1.58
N LEU A 249 -13.52 -11.95 -1.35
CA LEU A 249 -13.10 -10.77 -0.59
C LEU A 249 -13.08 -11.05 0.91
N TYR A 250 -12.36 -10.22 1.65
CA TYR A 250 -12.18 -10.41 3.09
C TYR A 250 -13.01 -9.44 3.91
N PHE A 251 -13.73 -10.00 4.87
CA PHE A 251 -14.44 -9.29 5.92
C PHE A 251 -13.46 -8.58 6.87
N ASP A 252 -13.98 -7.63 7.65
CA ASP A 252 -13.12 -6.77 8.46
C ASP A 252 -12.61 -7.48 9.71
N ASN A 253 -13.52 -8.08 10.49
CA ASN A 253 -13.15 -8.71 11.75
C ASN A 253 -14.17 -9.73 12.24
N ILE A 254 -13.73 -10.51 13.23
CA ILE A 254 -14.57 -11.38 14.04
C ILE A 254 -14.39 -11.02 15.53
N SER A 255 -15.48 -10.67 16.20
CA SER A 255 -15.49 -10.41 17.64
C SER A 255 -15.39 -11.72 18.44
N LEU A 256 -14.99 -11.63 19.70
CA LEU A 256 -14.79 -12.81 20.56
C LEU A 256 -16.06 -13.65 20.80
N ASP A 257 -17.25 -13.08 20.59
CA ASP A 257 -18.53 -13.79 20.61
C ASP A 257 -18.86 -14.50 19.29
N GLY A 258 -17.99 -14.39 18.27
CA GLY A 258 -18.12 -15.04 16.97
C GLY A 258 -18.87 -14.23 15.91
N LYS A 259 -19.33 -13.00 16.21
CA LYS A 259 -19.97 -12.14 15.21
C LYS A 259 -18.92 -11.60 14.23
N ILE A 260 -19.24 -11.68 12.94
CA ILE A 260 -18.38 -11.18 11.86
C ILE A 260 -18.89 -9.82 11.39
N ASP A 261 -18.02 -8.82 11.35
CA ASP A 261 -18.24 -7.59 10.60
C ASP A 261 -17.91 -7.82 9.14
N LYS A 262 -18.95 -7.81 8.30
CA LYS A 262 -18.85 -8.15 6.87
C LYS A 262 -18.41 -6.99 5.99
N SER A 263 -17.98 -5.86 6.58
CA SER A 263 -17.41 -4.75 5.82
C SER A 263 -16.16 -5.21 5.04
N LYS A 264 -16.01 -4.70 3.82
CA LYS A 264 -14.94 -5.11 2.89
C LYS A 264 -14.09 -3.89 2.52
N TYR A 265 -12.83 -3.94 2.90
CA TYR A 265 -11.85 -2.88 2.64
C TYR A 265 -10.75 -3.36 1.70
N ALA A 266 -10.27 -2.47 0.83
CA ALA A 266 -9.35 -2.81 -0.26
C ALA A 266 -8.06 -3.47 0.25
N TYR A 267 -7.49 -2.92 1.33
CA TYR A 267 -6.25 -3.41 1.94
C TYR A 267 -6.37 -4.81 2.57
N ASN A 268 -7.53 -5.17 3.13
CA ASN A 268 -7.76 -6.49 3.74
C ASN A 268 -7.60 -7.59 2.70
N SER A 269 -8.33 -7.48 1.58
CA SER A 269 -8.18 -8.41 0.46
C SER A 269 -6.82 -8.28 -0.22
N GLY A 270 -6.30 -7.06 -0.35
CA GLY A 270 -4.98 -6.76 -0.91
C GLY A 270 -3.83 -7.48 -0.21
N GLN A 271 -3.82 -7.50 1.12
CA GLN A 271 -2.80 -8.18 1.91
C GLN A 271 -2.96 -9.70 1.87
N MET A 272 -4.18 -10.22 1.79
CA MET A 272 -4.39 -11.66 1.58
C MET A 272 -3.94 -12.11 0.19
N MET A 273 -4.12 -11.27 -0.83
CA MET A 273 -3.51 -11.48 -2.15
C MET A 273 -1.98 -11.49 -2.06
N GLN A 274 -1.38 -10.51 -1.38
CA GLN A 274 0.07 -10.45 -1.22
C GLN A 274 0.63 -11.67 -0.48
N ALA A 275 0.00 -12.06 0.64
CA ALA A 275 0.37 -13.22 1.44
C ALA A 275 0.28 -14.52 0.64
N ALA A 276 -0.82 -14.72 -0.10
CA ALA A 276 -1.00 -15.87 -0.98
C ALA A 276 0.11 -15.95 -2.05
N THR A 277 0.43 -14.82 -2.70
CA THR A 277 1.51 -14.79 -3.69
C THR A 277 2.87 -15.11 -3.06
N LEU A 278 3.18 -14.54 -1.90
CA LEU A 278 4.43 -14.85 -1.18
C LEU A 278 4.52 -16.32 -0.79
N LEU A 279 3.42 -16.92 -0.29
CA LEU A 279 3.37 -18.34 0.04
C LEU A 279 3.63 -19.21 -1.21
N TYR A 280 3.02 -18.87 -2.34
CA TYR A 280 3.32 -19.56 -3.60
C TYR A 280 4.80 -19.44 -3.98
N GLN A 281 5.38 -18.24 -3.96
CA GLN A 281 6.80 -18.03 -4.29
C GLN A 281 7.73 -18.82 -3.37
N LEU A 282 7.38 -18.98 -2.10
CA LEU A 282 8.22 -19.61 -1.08
C LEU A 282 8.06 -21.13 -1.01
N THR A 283 6.91 -21.67 -1.43
CA THR A 283 6.58 -23.10 -1.27
C THR A 283 6.38 -23.84 -2.60
N GLY A 284 6.13 -23.13 -3.69
CA GLY A 284 5.72 -23.70 -4.98
C GLY A 284 4.31 -24.30 -4.98
N CYS A 285 3.54 -24.18 -3.90
CA CYS A 285 2.22 -24.78 -3.79
C CYS A 285 1.17 -24.00 -4.60
N SER A 286 0.71 -24.58 -5.71
CA SER A 286 -0.11 -23.89 -6.72
C SER A 286 -1.48 -23.37 -6.23
N HIS A 287 -2.03 -23.93 -5.15
CA HIS A 287 -3.30 -23.45 -4.60
C HIS A 287 -3.21 -22.00 -4.08
N PHE A 288 -2.06 -21.58 -3.53
CA PHE A 288 -1.86 -20.20 -3.10
C PHE A 288 -1.86 -19.22 -4.27
N LEU A 289 -1.26 -19.58 -5.41
CA LEU A 289 -1.35 -18.75 -6.62
C LEU A 289 -2.80 -18.64 -7.11
N LYS A 290 -3.55 -19.74 -7.06
CA LYS A 290 -4.96 -19.74 -7.43
C LYS A 290 -5.79 -18.82 -6.52
N ASP A 291 -5.52 -18.84 -5.23
CA ASP A 291 -6.15 -17.93 -4.26
C ASP A 291 -5.82 -16.47 -4.59
N ALA A 292 -4.54 -16.14 -4.81
CA ALA A 292 -4.11 -14.79 -5.16
C ALA A 292 -4.84 -14.26 -6.41
N GLN A 293 -4.93 -15.08 -7.46
CA GLN A 293 -5.63 -14.71 -8.70
C GLN A 293 -7.14 -14.53 -8.52
N ASN A 294 -7.78 -15.37 -7.70
CA ASN A 294 -9.20 -15.23 -7.39
C ASN A 294 -9.47 -13.93 -6.62
N ILE A 295 -8.62 -13.62 -5.63
CA ILE A 295 -8.70 -12.38 -4.83
C ILE A 295 -8.44 -11.15 -5.72
N ALA A 296 -7.44 -11.21 -6.61
CA ALA A 296 -7.12 -10.13 -7.55
C ALA A 296 -8.33 -9.79 -8.45
N LYS A 297 -8.96 -10.82 -9.03
CA LYS A 297 -10.17 -10.66 -9.85
C LYS A 297 -11.33 -10.08 -9.03
N ALA A 298 -11.53 -10.54 -7.80
CA ALA A 298 -12.55 -10.03 -6.90
C ALA A 298 -12.33 -8.55 -6.55
N CYS A 299 -11.11 -8.18 -6.20
CA CYS A 299 -10.73 -6.80 -5.90
C CYS A 299 -10.99 -5.89 -7.09
N TYR A 300 -10.60 -6.31 -8.30
CA TYR A 300 -10.81 -5.56 -9.52
C TYR A 300 -12.29 -5.40 -9.93
N ASN A 301 -13.16 -6.30 -9.46
CA ASN A 301 -14.59 -6.20 -9.70
C ASN A 301 -15.32 -5.36 -8.66
N TYR A 302 -14.78 -5.23 -7.45
CA TYR A 302 -15.48 -4.59 -6.33
C TYR A 302 -14.94 -3.19 -6.00
N PHE A 303 -13.62 -3.00 -6.03
CA PHE A 303 -12.95 -1.74 -5.69
C PHE A 303 -12.67 -0.85 -6.91
N PHE A 304 -13.09 -1.28 -8.10
CA PHE A 304 -13.08 -0.48 -9.31
C PHE A 304 -14.50 -0.39 -9.88
N ILE A 305 -14.85 0.76 -10.45
CA ILE A 305 -16.15 1.06 -11.04
C ILE A 305 -15.97 1.50 -12.49
N ASN A 306 -16.96 1.23 -13.34
CA ASN A 306 -16.94 1.77 -14.70
C ASN A 306 -17.08 3.30 -14.63
N PHE A 307 -16.23 4.00 -15.37
CA PHE A 307 -16.17 5.45 -15.38
C PHE A 307 -16.00 5.96 -16.81
N ILE A 308 -16.72 7.03 -17.12
CA ILE A 308 -16.65 7.75 -18.39
C ILE A 308 -16.15 9.15 -18.03
N PRO A 309 -14.90 9.50 -18.38
CA PRO A 309 -14.40 10.86 -18.18
C PRO A 309 -15.09 11.85 -19.13
N GLU A 310 -14.97 13.15 -18.85
CA GLU A 310 -15.45 14.19 -19.78
C GLU A 310 -14.65 14.20 -21.09
N GLU A 311 -13.34 13.92 -20.98
CA GLU A 311 -12.43 13.78 -22.11
C GLU A 311 -11.68 12.44 -22.01
N GLY A 312 -11.55 11.74 -23.14
CA GLY A 312 -10.86 10.45 -23.25
C GLY A 312 -11.78 9.22 -23.21
N GLU A 313 -11.16 8.04 -23.20
CA GLU A 313 -11.88 6.76 -23.28
C GLU A 313 -12.40 6.28 -21.92
N PRO A 314 -13.56 5.57 -21.88
CA PRO A 314 -14.06 4.94 -20.67
C PRO A 314 -13.05 3.95 -20.07
N PHE A 315 -12.96 3.92 -18.75
CA PHE A 315 -12.09 2.98 -18.04
C PHE A 315 -12.64 2.58 -16.67
N LYS A 316 -11.94 1.66 -16.00
CA LYS A 316 -12.28 1.26 -14.63
C LYS A 316 -11.57 2.16 -13.63
N LEU A 317 -12.33 3.06 -13.00
CA LEU A 317 -11.85 3.98 -11.98
C LEU A 317 -11.79 3.30 -10.61
N LEU A 318 -10.77 3.60 -9.82
CA LEU A 318 -10.69 3.27 -8.40
C LEU A 318 -11.88 3.90 -7.67
N LYS A 319 -12.62 3.07 -6.95
CA LYS A 319 -13.80 3.51 -6.20
C LYS A 319 -13.37 4.48 -5.09
N LYS A 320 -14.12 5.57 -4.90
CA LYS A 320 -13.94 6.50 -3.78
C LYS A 320 -13.88 5.76 -2.45
N GLY A 321 -12.86 6.04 -1.66
CA GLY A 321 -12.57 5.41 -0.38
C GLY A 321 -11.26 5.91 0.18
N ASP A 322 -10.75 5.23 1.20
CA ASP A 322 -9.43 5.53 1.76
C ASP A 322 -8.33 5.22 0.74
N VAL A 323 -7.53 6.23 0.38
CA VAL A 323 -6.49 6.13 -0.65
C VAL A 323 -5.33 5.23 -0.20
N TRP A 324 -5.04 5.19 1.10
CA TRP A 324 -4.03 4.29 1.63
C TRP A 324 -4.51 2.84 1.61
N PHE A 325 -5.80 2.57 1.80
CA PHE A 325 -6.32 1.21 1.57
C PHE A 325 -6.05 0.74 0.13
N THR A 326 -6.20 1.64 -0.84
CA THR A 326 -5.90 1.40 -2.24
C THR A 326 -4.40 1.17 -2.49
N ALA A 327 -3.52 1.97 -1.87
CA ALA A 327 -2.07 1.78 -1.98
C ALA A 327 -1.61 0.44 -1.39
N VAL A 328 -2.16 0.02 -0.25
CA VAL A 328 -1.87 -1.30 0.34
C VAL A 328 -2.42 -2.43 -0.53
N MET A 329 -3.58 -2.24 -1.18
CA MET A 329 -4.10 -3.19 -2.18
C MET A 329 -3.17 -3.32 -3.39
N LEU A 330 -2.62 -2.21 -3.88
CA LEU A 330 -1.65 -2.22 -4.98
C LEU A 330 -0.42 -3.08 -4.66
N ARG A 331 0.07 -3.11 -3.40
CA ARG A 331 1.21 -3.97 -3.00
C ARG A 331 0.99 -5.43 -3.38
N GLY A 332 -0.22 -5.96 -3.16
CA GLY A 332 -0.55 -7.34 -3.53
C GLY A 332 -0.69 -7.57 -5.03
N PHE A 333 -1.23 -6.59 -5.78
CA PHE A 333 -1.28 -6.66 -7.24
C PHE A 333 0.12 -6.65 -7.86
N ILE A 334 1.04 -5.85 -7.32
CA ILE A 334 2.45 -5.81 -7.77
C ILE A 334 3.13 -7.16 -7.50
N GLU A 335 2.99 -7.70 -6.29
CA GLU A 335 3.57 -9.00 -5.94
C GLU A 335 3.03 -10.11 -6.86
N LEU A 336 1.72 -10.12 -7.13
CA LEU A 336 1.10 -11.07 -8.05
C LEU A 336 1.60 -10.88 -9.49
N TYR A 337 1.67 -9.65 -9.96
CA TYR A 337 2.17 -9.32 -11.30
C TYR A 337 3.61 -9.81 -11.53
N GLN A 338 4.48 -9.68 -10.52
CA GLN A 338 5.84 -10.21 -10.59
C GLN A 338 5.89 -11.74 -10.70
N THR A 339 4.79 -12.42 -10.40
CA THR A 339 4.68 -13.88 -10.39
C THR A 339 3.97 -14.41 -11.64
N ASP A 340 2.86 -13.79 -12.07
CA ASP A 340 2.03 -14.27 -13.18
C ASP A 340 2.07 -13.42 -14.45
N HIS A 341 2.71 -12.25 -14.39
CA HIS A 341 2.87 -11.30 -15.49
C HIS A 341 1.55 -10.80 -16.12
N ASN A 342 0.43 -10.91 -15.42
CA ASN A 342 -0.85 -10.40 -15.89
C ASN A 342 -0.95 -8.87 -15.69
N LYS A 343 -0.76 -8.12 -16.77
CA LYS A 343 -0.75 -6.65 -16.76
C LYS A 343 -2.10 -5.98 -16.49
N THR A 344 -3.21 -6.72 -16.53
CA THR A 344 -4.58 -6.15 -16.48
C THR A 344 -4.76 -5.16 -15.33
N TYR A 345 -4.36 -5.55 -14.12
CA TYR A 345 -4.58 -4.76 -12.92
C TYR A 345 -3.60 -3.61 -12.79
N ILE A 346 -2.31 -3.86 -13.09
CA ILE A 346 -1.27 -2.81 -13.06
C ILE A 346 -1.57 -1.72 -14.09
N ASN A 347 -1.99 -2.08 -15.31
CA ASN A 347 -2.41 -1.10 -16.32
C ASN A 347 -3.59 -0.26 -15.83
N SER A 348 -4.55 -0.87 -15.13
CA SER A 348 -5.69 -0.13 -14.57
C SER A 348 -5.24 0.85 -13.47
N PHE A 349 -4.29 0.46 -12.62
CA PHE A 349 -3.70 1.39 -11.64
C PHE A 349 -2.95 2.54 -12.33
N ASN A 350 -2.11 2.26 -13.33
CA ASN A 350 -1.42 3.30 -14.08
C ASN A 350 -2.39 4.31 -14.69
N GLN A 351 -3.43 3.83 -15.36
CA GLN A 351 -4.46 4.71 -15.94
C GLN A 351 -5.15 5.58 -14.88
N ASN A 352 -5.44 5.02 -13.70
CA ASN A 352 -6.01 5.79 -12.60
C ASN A 352 -5.03 6.84 -12.04
N MET A 353 -3.76 6.49 -11.90
CA MET A 353 -2.74 7.39 -11.37
C MET A 353 -2.39 8.50 -12.36
N ASP A 354 -2.44 8.22 -13.67
CA ASP A 354 -2.34 9.24 -14.72
C ASP A 354 -3.53 10.20 -14.67
N TYR A 355 -4.76 9.67 -14.59
CA TYR A 355 -5.97 10.48 -14.47
C TYR A 355 -5.97 11.32 -13.19
N ALA A 356 -5.58 10.74 -12.05
CA ALA A 356 -5.53 11.44 -10.77
C ALA A 356 -4.52 12.59 -10.79
N TRP A 357 -3.41 12.46 -11.53
CA TRP A 357 -2.43 13.52 -11.65
C TRP A 357 -3.03 14.81 -12.23
N GLU A 358 -3.85 14.67 -13.26
CA GLU A 358 -4.42 15.81 -14.00
C GLU A 358 -5.70 16.34 -13.34
N HIS A 359 -6.50 15.49 -12.67
CA HIS A 359 -7.87 15.84 -12.26
C HIS A 359 -8.12 15.83 -10.75
N VAL A 360 -7.24 15.24 -9.93
CA VAL A 360 -7.47 15.01 -8.50
C VAL A 360 -6.49 15.82 -7.63
N ARG A 361 -5.46 16.39 -8.25
CA ARG A 361 -4.38 17.13 -7.59
C ARG A 361 -4.65 18.64 -7.57
N ASP A 362 -4.52 19.27 -6.42
CA ASP A 362 -4.72 20.71 -6.24
C ASP A 362 -3.45 21.55 -6.53
N GLU A 363 -3.58 22.87 -6.45
CA GLU A 363 -2.49 23.85 -6.66
C GLU A 363 -1.34 23.74 -5.65
N LYS A 364 -1.55 23.11 -4.49
CA LYS A 364 -0.51 22.82 -3.48
C LYS A 364 0.15 21.48 -3.73
N GLY A 365 -0.29 20.76 -4.74
CA GLY A 365 0.20 19.45 -5.12
C GLY A 365 -0.33 18.32 -4.27
N LEU A 366 -1.46 18.52 -3.60
CA LEU A 366 -2.11 17.56 -2.73
C LEU A 366 -3.32 16.93 -3.42
N PHE A 367 -3.57 15.67 -3.13
CA PHE A 367 -4.63 14.88 -3.77
C PHE A 367 -5.87 14.74 -2.90
N ASP A 368 -7.02 14.82 -3.55
CA ASP A 368 -8.32 14.44 -3.00
C ASP A 368 -8.49 12.91 -2.90
N ILE A 369 -9.43 12.44 -2.06
CA ILE A 369 -9.76 11.01 -1.95
C ILE A 369 -10.66 10.49 -3.08
N ASP A 370 -11.31 11.38 -3.82
CA ASP A 370 -12.20 11.02 -4.93
C ASP A 370 -11.44 11.02 -6.25
N PHE A 371 -11.06 9.83 -6.71
CA PHE A 371 -10.28 9.65 -7.93
C PHE A 371 -11.02 10.10 -9.20
N SER A 372 -12.32 10.39 -9.12
CA SER A 372 -13.07 10.95 -10.26
C SER A 372 -12.80 12.43 -10.51
N GLY A 373 -12.16 13.13 -9.57
CA GLY A 373 -11.94 14.59 -9.64
C GLY A 373 -13.22 15.43 -9.47
N ARG A 374 -14.37 14.80 -9.19
CA ARG A 374 -15.67 15.48 -9.11
C ARG A 374 -15.94 16.14 -7.76
N THR A 375 -15.21 15.75 -6.73
CA THR A 375 -15.34 16.32 -5.39
C THR A 375 -13.98 16.70 -4.85
N HIS A 376 -13.94 17.79 -4.09
CA HIS A 376 -12.74 18.30 -3.45
C HIS A 376 -12.87 18.24 -1.94
N ASP A 377 -11.80 17.81 -1.28
CA ASP A 377 -11.70 17.74 0.16
C ASP A 377 -11.25 19.10 0.72
N ASP A 378 -12.03 19.64 1.66
CA ASP A 378 -11.67 20.86 2.40
C ASP A 378 -10.40 20.69 3.24
N ARG A 379 -10.05 19.45 3.58
CA ARG A 379 -8.86 19.08 4.33
C ARG A 379 -8.21 17.85 3.73
N LYS A 380 -6.92 17.97 3.44
CA LYS A 380 -6.07 16.91 2.91
C LYS A 380 -5.44 16.16 4.08
N TRP A 381 -5.59 14.84 4.09
CA TRP A 381 -5.03 14.00 5.14
C TRP A 381 -3.62 13.53 4.78
N LEU A 382 -2.69 13.53 5.75
CA LEU A 382 -1.29 13.15 5.53
C LEU A 382 -1.16 11.76 4.91
N LEU A 383 -1.94 10.80 5.39
CA LEU A 383 -1.84 9.41 4.94
C LEU A 383 -2.21 9.27 3.45
N THR A 384 -3.21 10.01 2.97
CA THR A 384 -3.58 10.07 1.55
C THR A 384 -2.39 10.49 0.70
N GLN A 385 -1.67 11.54 1.11
CA GLN A 385 -0.56 12.07 0.33
C GLN A 385 0.61 11.08 0.30
N ALA A 386 0.92 10.47 1.44
CA ALA A 386 1.97 9.46 1.52
C ALA A 386 1.63 8.22 0.66
N ALA A 387 0.37 7.80 0.64
CA ALA A 387 -0.11 6.73 -0.22
C ALA A 387 0.05 7.04 -1.71
N MET A 388 -0.21 8.28 -2.14
CA MET A 388 0.01 8.71 -3.53
C MET A 388 1.49 8.64 -3.92
N VAL A 389 2.40 9.10 -3.04
CA VAL A 389 3.85 8.95 -3.27
C VAL A 389 4.22 7.48 -3.44
N GLU A 390 3.75 6.62 -2.53
CA GLU A 390 4.04 5.19 -2.58
C GLU A 390 3.55 4.55 -3.89
N MET A 391 2.32 4.84 -4.31
CA MET A 391 1.75 4.28 -5.53
C MET A 391 2.52 4.71 -6.77
N TYR A 392 2.82 6.01 -6.94
CA TYR A 392 3.63 6.47 -8.08
C TYR A 392 5.03 5.84 -8.07
N ALA A 393 5.71 5.82 -6.92
CA ALA A 393 7.06 5.27 -6.82
C ALA A 393 7.10 3.77 -7.19
N ARG A 394 6.13 2.98 -6.70
CA ARG A 394 6.06 1.54 -7.00
C ARG A 394 5.70 1.26 -8.45
N LEU A 395 4.75 2.02 -9.02
CA LEU A 395 4.34 1.84 -10.41
C LEU A 395 5.45 2.22 -11.40
N ALA A 396 6.28 3.20 -11.08
CA ALA A 396 7.41 3.61 -11.93
C ALA A 396 8.39 2.47 -12.26
N VAL A 397 8.47 1.44 -11.41
CA VAL A 397 9.36 0.29 -11.56
C VAL A 397 8.63 -1.04 -11.81
N THR A 398 7.30 -1.03 -11.95
CA THR A 398 6.50 -2.23 -12.23
C THR A 398 6.18 -2.29 -13.74
N LYS A 399 6.86 -3.18 -14.50
CA LYS A 399 6.83 -3.22 -15.97
C LYS A 399 6.29 -4.50 -16.57
#